data_AF-A0A2V1DWG3-F1
#
_entry.id   AF-A0A2V1DWG3-F1
#
_cell.length_a   1.000
_cell.length_b   1.000
_cell.length_c   1.000
_cell.angle_alpha   90.00
_cell.angle_beta   90.00
_cell.angle_gamma   90.00
#
_symmetry.space_group_name_H-M   'P 1'
#
loop_
_entity.id
_entity.type
_entity.pdbx_description
1 polymer ?
#
loop_
_entity_poly.entity_id
_entity_poly.type
_entity_poly.pdbx_seq_one_letter_code
_entity_poly.pdbx_strand_id
1 'polypeptide(L)'
;MVYSDIHLPLPGFIALDWTLMTVALIPILIRISLRTRNISLNTRSTNIADGFVILSWLSGLVLISINTWKNNLRMSYLSTPPEKLYYGVPQPLSGHLLYVSWISLFFIYISLWSSKAAFLAFYYSFSSLRGRGAQYGLAAACLFTLATFLLHMFLIAFWCTPVSSNWSPPPGEHLCSAVHSISSVTISTFTNIATDLVILSIPISTILATRLGRTERAGLAFVFLMGSVSVIAALIRFICLKLIQSSPKASITHTIDVWALVEIVSSILAVCLPSLRMFARRHGLGGENGAAKLVSDASGHSGSQRSAALARVETEKTIEVECASQDERDGGRRARRESDGHVDEWV
;
A
#
# COMPACT_ATOMS: atom_id res chain seq x y z
N MET A 1 33.75 8.72 13.12
CA MET A 1 32.56 9.29 12.46
C MET A 1 31.73 9.96 13.53
N VAL A 2 31.66 11.30 13.53
CA VAL A 2 30.76 12.03 14.42
C VAL A 2 29.37 11.89 13.81
N TYR A 3 28.50 11.14 14.47
CA TYR A 3 27.11 11.00 14.05
C TYR A 3 26.40 12.34 14.29
N SER A 4 25.94 12.98 13.23
CA SER A 4 25.10 14.17 13.30
C SER A 4 23.65 13.71 13.28
N ASP A 5 22.92 13.97 14.36
CA ASP A 5 21.48 13.71 14.43
C ASP A 5 20.71 14.49 13.35
N ILE A 6 19.52 14.00 13.01
CA ILE A 6 18.56 14.79 12.24
C ILE A 6 18.19 16.01 13.10
N HIS A 7 18.64 17.20 12.71
CA HIS A 7 18.26 18.47 13.34
C HIS A 7 16.81 18.85 13.00
N LEU A 8 15.84 18.03 13.42
CA LEU A 8 14.42 18.35 13.38
C LEU A 8 13.96 18.78 14.79
N PRO A 9 13.21 19.88 14.93
CA PRO A 9 12.59 20.20 16.21
C PRO A 9 11.54 19.14 16.56
N LEU A 10 11.32 18.89 17.87
CA LEU A 10 10.35 17.91 18.38
C LEU A 10 8.94 18.03 17.73
N PRO A 11 8.35 19.23 17.55
CA PRO A 11 7.11 19.39 16.81
C PRO A 11 7.18 18.92 15.35
N GLY A 12 8.33 19.09 14.70
CA GLY A 12 8.57 18.63 13.33
C GLY A 12 8.56 17.11 13.22
N PHE A 13 9.11 16.40 14.21
CA PHE A 13 9.02 14.93 14.27
C PHE A 13 7.57 14.46 14.45
N ILE A 14 6.81 15.10 15.34
CA ILE A 14 5.38 14.77 15.52
C ILE A 14 4.62 14.98 14.22
N ALA A 15 4.82 16.12 13.55
CA ALA A 15 4.18 16.39 12.26
C ALA A 15 4.57 15.37 11.18
N LEU A 16 5.86 14.99 11.10
CA LEU A 16 6.34 13.96 10.19
C LEU A 16 5.66 12.61 10.44
N ASP A 17 5.52 12.20 11.71
CA ASP A 17 4.90 10.93 12.06
C ASP A 17 3.44 10.86 11.57
N TRP A 18 2.64 11.88 11.89
CA TRP A 18 1.24 11.95 11.48
C TRP A 18 1.05 12.11 9.97
N THR A 19 1.90 12.90 9.30
CA THR A 19 1.83 13.06 7.83
C THR A 19 2.12 11.75 7.10
N LEU A 20 3.15 11.00 7.51
CA LEU A 20 3.46 9.72 6.89
C LEU A 20 2.34 8.68 7.09
N MET A 21 1.71 8.65 8.27
CA MET A 21 0.62 7.71 8.54
C MET A 21 -0.70 8.06 7.86
N THR A 22 -0.99 9.36 7.73
CA THR A 22 -2.14 9.83 6.94
C THR A 22 -1.94 9.57 5.45
N VAL A 23 -0.73 9.76 4.92
CA VAL A 23 -0.39 9.37 3.55
C VAL A 23 -0.56 7.87 3.33
N ALA A 24 -0.17 7.03 4.30
CA ALA A 24 -0.37 5.58 4.24
C ALA A 24 -1.85 5.17 4.23
N LEU A 25 -2.75 5.97 4.80
CA LEU A 25 -4.19 5.68 4.83
C LEU A 25 -4.84 5.78 3.43
N ILE A 26 -4.41 6.75 2.61
CA ILE A 26 -4.96 6.98 1.27
C ILE A 26 -5.00 5.70 0.40
N PRO A 27 -3.89 4.98 0.18
CA PRO A 27 -3.90 3.77 -0.63
C PRO A 27 -4.66 2.61 0.01
N ILE A 28 -4.79 2.55 1.34
CA ILE A 28 -5.64 1.58 2.04
C ILE A 28 -7.11 1.84 1.72
N LEU A 29 -7.55 3.10 1.81
CA LEU A 29 -8.92 3.48 1.47
C LEU A 29 -9.24 3.21 0.01
N ILE A 30 -8.32 3.54 -0.90
CA ILE A 30 -8.47 3.21 -2.33
C ILE A 30 -8.61 1.70 -2.51
N ARG A 31 -7.73 0.92 -1.87
CA ARG A 31 -7.76 -0.55 -1.93
C ARG A 31 -9.09 -1.13 -1.45
N ILE A 32 -9.61 -0.68 -0.30
CA ILE A 32 -10.89 -1.15 0.26
C ILE A 32 -12.07 -0.71 -0.63
N SER A 33 -12.06 0.54 -1.08
CA SER A 33 -13.11 1.10 -1.94
C SER A 33 -13.25 0.35 -3.28
N LEU A 34 -12.12 -0.09 -3.85
CA LEU A 34 -12.14 -0.83 -5.11
C LEU A 34 -12.68 -2.24 -4.97
N ARG A 35 -12.49 -2.85 -3.81
CA ARG A 35 -12.93 -4.22 -3.54
C ARG A 35 -14.40 -4.26 -3.17
N THR A 36 -14.86 -3.30 -2.36
CA THR A 36 -16.29 -3.14 -2.04
C THR A 36 -17.11 -2.85 -3.31
N ARG A 37 -16.58 -2.06 -4.25
CA ARG A 37 -17.25 -1.80 -5.54
C ARG A 37 -17.21 -2.97 -6.53
N ASN A 38 -16.32 -3.93 -6.36
CA ASN A 38 -16.07 -4.97 -7.36
C ASN A 38 -16.06 -6.35 -6.70
N ILE A 39 -17.27 -6.87 -6.45
CA ILE A 39 -17.53 -8.16 -5.78
C ILE A 39 -16.71 -9.32 -6.36
N SER A 40 -16.41 -9.31 -7.66
CA SER A 40 -15.59 -10.35 -8.30
C SER A 40 -14.13 -10.42 -7.79
N LEU A 41 -13.60 -9.37 -7.15
CA LEU A 41 -12.25 -9.34 -6.57
C LEU A 41 -12.22 -9.80 -5.10
N ASN A 42 -13.39 -10.13 -4.54
CA ASN A 42 -13.58 -10.45 -3.15
C ASN A 42 -13.40 -11.97 -2.90
N THR A 43 -12.15 -12.41 -2.73
CA THR A 43 -11.82 -13.78 -2.35
C THR A 43 -11.47 -13.84 -0.85
N ARG A 44 -11.62 -15.02 -0.23
CA ARG A 44 -11.28 -15.17 1.20
C ARG A 44 -9.84 -14.75 1.51
N SER A 45 -8.89 -15.08 0.64
CA SER A 45 -7.48 -14.72 0.80
C SER A 45 -7.25 -13.21 0.70
N THR A 46 -7.94 -12.51 -0.20
CA THR A 46 -7.80 -11.06 -0.36
C THR A 46 -8.41 -10.30 0.82
N ASN A 47 -9.50 -10.80 1.41
CA ASN A 47 -10.06 -10.26 2.67
C ASN A 47 -9.12 -10.43 3.85
N ILE A 48 -8.49 -11.61 3.98
CA ILE A 48 -7.48 -11.85 5.02
C ILE A 48 -6.32 -10.87 4.86
N ALA A 49 -5.86 -10.65 3.62
CA ALA A 49 -4.82 -9.66 3.34
C ALA A 49 -5.23 -8.24 3.76
N ASP A 50 -6.49 -7.84 3.56
CA ASP A 50 -6.98 -6.53 3.97
C ASP A 50 -7.08 -6.39 5.49
N GLY A 51 -7.51 -7.45 6.18
CA GLY A 51 -7.48 -7.51 7.64
C GLY A 51 -6.08 -7.27 8.19
N PHE A 52 -5.05 -7.90 7.60
CA PHE A 52 -3.66 -7.68 7.99
C PHE A 52 -3.15 -6.27 7.64
N VAL A 53 -3.56 -5.67 6.52
CA VAL A 53 -3.23 -4.26 6.21
C VAL A 53 -3.84 -3.30 7.24
N ILE A 54 -5.10 -3.52 7.61
CA ILE A 54 -5.78 -2.70 8.62
C ILE A 54 -5.10 -2.87 9.98
N LEU A 55 -4.79 -4.11 10.37
CA LEU A 55 -4.05 -4.39 11.61
C LEU A 55 -2.68 -3.70 11.61
N SER A 56 -1.98 -3.71 10.48
CA SER A 56 -0.71 -3.00 10.31
C SER A 56 -0.83 -1.49 10.51
N TRP A 57 -1.86 -0.88 9.90
CA TRP A 57 -2.09 0.55 10.03
C TRP A 57 -2.55 0.94 11.44
N LEU A 58 -3.46 0.17 12.06
CA LEU A 58 -3.92 0.41 13.43
C LEU A 58 -2.79 0.29 14.46
N SER A 59 -1.93 -0.71 14.33
CA SER A 59 -0.73 -0.84 15.18
C SER A 59 0.25 0.30 14.96
N GLY A 60 0.43 0.75 13.71
CA GLY A 60 1.20 1.95 13.39
C GLY A 60 0.62 3.23 14.00
N LEU A 61 -0.71 3.36 14.05
CA LEU A 61 -1.40 4.49 14.69
C LEU A 61 -1.16 4.51 16.21
N VAL A 62 -1.19 3.35 16.87
CA VAL A 62 -0.83 3.21 18.30
C VAL A 62 0.61 3.64 18.53
N LEU A 63 1.55 3.18 17.68
CA LEU A 63 2.95 3.58 17.75
C LEU A 63 3.13 5.10 17.67
N ILE A 64 2.49 5.76 16.69
CA ILE A 64 2.60 7.22 16.52
C ILE A 64 1.96 7.97 17.67
N SER A 65 0.86 7.46 18.23
CA SER A 65 0.23 8.03 19.41
C SER A 65 1.20 7.98 20.61
N ILE A 66 1.89 6.85 20.80
CA ILE A 66 2.94 6.69 21.81
C ILE A 66 4.11 7.64 21.55
N ASN A 67 4.61 7.74 20.31
CA ASN A 67 5.69 8.65 19.94
C ASN A 67 5.32 10.11 20.18
N THR A 68 4.10 10.49 19.82
CA THR A 68 3.55 11.83 20.07
C THR A 68 3.54 12.13 21.56
N TRP A 69 3.09 11.19 22.39
CA TRP A 69 3.11 11.35 23.84
C TRP A 69 4.55 11.47 24.40
N LYS A 70 5.48 10.59 23.99
CA LYS A 70 6.91 10.66 24.38
C LYS A 70 7.51 12.02 24.03
N ASN A 71 7.23 12.53 22.82
CA ASN A 71 7.80 13.77 22.33
C ASN A 71 7.19 14.99 23.02
N ASN A 72 5.87 14.98 23.30
CA ASN A 72 5.23 16.00 24.12
C ASN A 72 5.81 16.06 25.53
N LEU A 73 6.07 14.91 26.14
CA LEU A 73 6.69 14.86 27.46
C LEU A 73 8.10 15.45 27.44
N ARG A 74 8.92 15.11 26.45
CA ARG A 74 10.28 15.69 26.27
C ARG A 74 10.23 17.21 26.06
N MET A 75 9.22 17.72 25.36
CA MET A 75 9.06 19.17 25.15
C MET A 75 8.92 19.93 26.46
N SER A 76 8.23 19.37 27.47
CA SER A 76 8.07 20.00 28.78
C SER A 76 9.39 20.21 29.54
N TYR A 77 10.46 19.51 29.15
CA TYR A 77 11.76 19.56 29.83
C TYR A 77 12.88 20.17 28.98
N LEU A 78 12.56 20.78 27.84
CA LEU A 78 13.54 21.44 26.94
C LEU A 78 14.39 22.51 27.64
N SER A 79 13.82 23.22 28.62
CA SER A 79 14.53 24.28 29.37
C SER A 79 15.43 23.74 30.49
N THR A 80 15.41 22.44 30.77
CA THR A 80 16.20 21.83 31.83
C THR A 80 17.61 21.51 31.29
N PRO A 81 18.68 21.79 32.04
CA PRO A 81 20.04 21.47 31.60
C PRO A 81 20.19 19.96 31.36
N PRO A 82 20.88 19.54 30.27
CA PRO A 82 20.95 18.15 29.84
C PRO A 82 21.59 17.21 30.87
N GLU A 83 22.44 17.73 31.75
CA GLU A 83 23.09 16.97 32.83
C GLU A 83 22.10 16.39 33.85
N LYS A 84 20.91 16.99 33.98
CA LYS A 84 19.85 16.53 34.89
C LYS A 84 18.83 15.61 34.21
N LEU A 85 18.95 15.40 32.90
CA LEU A 85 18.01 14.64 32.10
C LEU A 85 18.58 13.26 31.76
N TYR A 86 17.73 12.24 31.91
CA TYR A 86 18.00 10.88 31.45
C TYR A 86 16.96 10.54 30.38
N TYR A 87 17.39 10.28 29.14
CA TYR A 87 16.50 10.11 27.97
C TYR A 87 15.57 11.30 27.67
N GLY A 88 16.02 12.52 27.98
CA GLY A 88 15.28 13.76 27.72
C GLY A 88 14.18 14.07 28.74
N VAL A 89 14.12 13.35 29.86
CA VAL A 89 13.20 13.59 30.98
C VAL A 89 13.93 13.45 32.32
N PRO A 90 13.39 13.95 33.44
CA PRO A 90 13.97 13.71 34.76
C PRO A 90 14.09 12.22 35.07
N GLN A 91 15.17 11.81 35.74
CA GLN A 91 15.44 10.42 36.13
C GLN A 91 14.23 9.66 36.74
N PRO A 92 13.42 10.21 37.67
CA PRO A 92 12.27 9.48 38.22
C PRO A 92 11.20 9.14 37.18
N LEU A 93 11.08 9.92 36.11
CA LEU A 93 10.08 9.72 35.05
C LEU A 93 10.59 8.82 33.93
N SER A 94 11.91 8.64 33.85
CA SER A 94 12.54 7.90 32.76
C SER A 94 12.17 6.42 32.71
N GLY A 95 11.93 5.77 33.86
CA GLY A 95 11.47 4.38 33.90
C GLY A 95 10.10 4.19 33.26
N HIS A 96 9.19 5.14 33.47
CA HIS A 96 7.88 5.13 32.81
C HIS A 96 8.00 5.33 31.29
N LEU A 97 8.86 6.24 30.85
CA LEU A 97 9.13 6.46 29.43
C LEU A 97 9.77 5.22 28.75
N LEU A 98 10.69 4.53 29.43
CA LEU A 98 11.29 3.28 28.97
C LEU A 98 10.26 2.15 28.89
N TYR A 99 9.36 2.04 29.88
CA TYR A 99 8.28 1.06 29.87
C TYR A 99 7.35 1.25 28.67
N VAL A 100 6.91 2.49 28.41
CA VAL A 100 6.08 2.83 27.25
C VAL A 100 6.85 2.59 25.94
N SER A 101 8.16 2.86 25.91
CA SER A 101 9.00 2.56 24.74
C SER A 101 9.14 1.05 24.48
N TRP A 102 9.24 0.23 25.54
CA TRP A 102 9.25 -1.22 25.44
C TRP A 102 7.91 -1.74 24.87
N ILE A 103 6.77 -1.21 25.32
CA ILE A 103 5.45 -1.54 24.74
C ILE A 103 5.40 -1.17 23.26
N SER A 104 5.93 0.00 22.88
CA SER A 104 5.89 0.46 21.47
C SER A 104 6.62 -0.47 20.50
N LEU A 105 7.66 -1.20 20.97
CA LEU A 105 8.32 -2.21 20.15
C LEU A 105 7.36 -3.29 19.67
N PHE A 106 6.47 -3.80 20.54
CA PHE A 106 5.49 -4.80 20.14
C PHE A 106 4.64 -4.30 18.97
N PHE A 107 4.18 -3.06 19.03
CA PHE A 107 3.37 -2.46 17.96
C PHE A 107 4.16 -2.25 16.66
N ILE A 108 5.45 -1.90 16.72
CA ILE A 108 6.32 -1.85 15.54
C ILE A 108 6.35 -3.21 14.84
N TYR A 109 6.63 -4.28 15.60
CA TYR A 109 6.76 -5.63 15.04
C TYR A 109 5.41 -6.21 14.61
N ILE A 110 4.31 -5.94 15.32
CA ILE A 110 2.95 -6.29 14.88
C ILE A 110 2.64 -5.61 13.54
N SER A 111 2.99 -4.33 13.39
CA SER A 111 2.75 -3.59 12.15
C SER A 111 3.52 -4.18 10.98
N LEU A 112 4.84 -4.35 11.14
CA LEU A 112 5.72 -4.89 10.10
C LEU A 112 5.34 -6.33 9.69
N TRP A 113 5.09 -7.23 10.65
CA TRP A 113 4.73 -8.61 10.33
C TRP A 113 3.32 -8.75 9.77
N SER A 114 2.39 -7.88 10.17
CA SER A 114 1.07 -7.83 9.55
C SER A 114 1.17 -7.40 8.07
N SER A 115 2.01 -6.41 7.74
CA SER A 115 2.28 -6.06 6.33
C SER A 115 2.85 -7.24 5.53
N LYS A 116 3.81 -7.98 6.10
CA LYS A 116 4.39 -9.19 5.48
C LYS A 116 3.34 -10.30 5.31
N ALA A 117 2.51 -10.54 6.32
CA ALA A 117 1.41 -11.50 6.26
C ALA A 117 0.37 -11.12 5.20
N ALA A 118 0.06 -9.83 5.05
CA ALA A 118 -0.82 -9.33 4.01
C ALA A 118 -0.27 -9.60 2.59
N PHE A 119 1.04 -9.43 2.40
CA PHE A 119 1.72 -9.80 1.15
C PHE A 119 1.57 -11.29 0.84
N LEU A 120 1.86 -12.15 1.81
CA LEU A 120 1.76 -13.60 1.64
C LEU A 120 0.32 -14.05 1.37
N ALA A 121 -0.66 -13.48 2.07
CA ALA A 121 -2.07 -13.72 1.83
C ALA A 121 -2.50 -13.28 0.41
N PHE A 122 -1.95 -12.18 -0.08
CA PHE A 122 -2.16 -11.76 -1.47
C PHE A 122 -1.56 -12.77 -2.47
N TYR A 123 -0.34 -13.25 -2.23
CA TYR A 123 0.29 -14.26 -3.08
C TYR A 123 -0.42 -15.60 -3.06
N TYR A 124 -1.00 -16.00 -1.92
CA TYR A 124 -1.80 -17.22 -1.81
C TYR A 124 -2.96 -17.25 -2.80
N SER A 125 -3.57 -16.10 -3.07
CA SER A 125 -4.63 -16.00 -4.08
C SER A 125 -4.17 -16.31 -5.50
N PHE A 126 -2.89 -16.13 -5.80
CA PHE A 126 -2.32 -16.33 -7.15
C PHE A 126 -1.62 -17.67 -7.28
N SER A 127 -0.95 -18.14 -6.23
CA SER A 127 -0.19 -19.39 -6.22
C SER A 127 -1.07 -20.63 -6.31
N SER A 128 -2.36 -20.54 -5.95
CA SER A 128 -3.32 -21.64 -6.14
C SER A 128 -3.39 -22.13 -7.59
N LEU A 129 -3.00 -21.28 -8.54
CA LEU A 129 -3.02 -21.55 -9.98
C LEU A 129 -1.70 -22.12 -10.53
N ARG A 130 -0.62 -22.20 -9.73
CA ARG A 130 0.76 -22.36 -10.21
C ARG A 130 1.45 -23.68 -9.85
N GLY A 131 0.67 -24.70 -9.47
CA GLY A 131 1.15 -26.06 -9.18
C GLY A 131 1.68 -26.28 -7.76
N ARG A 132 1.94 -27.54 -7.40
CA ARG A 132 2.26 -27.96 -6.02
C ARG A 132 3.56 -27.37 -5.47
N GLY A 133 4.61 -27.23 -6.29
CA GLY A 133 5.90 -26.67 -5.84
C GLY A 133 5.81 -25.22 -5.34
N ALA A 134 5.07 -24.37 -6.05
CA ALA A 134 4.84 -22.98 -5.64
C ALA A 134 4.00 -22.88 -4.36
N GLN A 135 3.06 -23.81 -4.15
CA GLN A 135 2.26 -23.88 -2.92
C GLN A 135 3.13 -24.27 -1.71
N TYR A 136 4.03 -25.24 -1.86
CA TYR A 136 4.98 -25.61 -0.80
C TYR A 136 5.94 -24.47 -0.47
N GLY A 137 6.48 -23.78 -1.49
CA GLY A 137 7.33 -22.61 -1.28
C GLY A 137 6.62 -21.48 -0.52
N LEU A 138 5.37 -21.18 -0.89
CA LEU A 138 4.57 -20.19 -0.17
C LEU A 138 4.24 -20.63 1.25
N ALA A 139 3.88 -21.89 1.47
CA ALA A 139 3.62 -22.42 2.81
C ALA A 139 4.87 -22.32 3.70
N ALA A 140 6.04 -22.65 3.16
CA ALA A 140 7.32 -22.47 3.86
C ALA A 140 7.59 -21.00 4.20
N ALA A 141 7.31 -20.07 3.28
CA ALA A 141 7.45 -18.63 3.54
C ALA A 141 6.49 -18.13 4.62
N CYS A 142 5.24 -18.62 4.64
CA CYS A 142 4.27 -18.32 5.71
C CYS A 142 4.75 -18.84 7.07
N LEU A 143 5.21 -20.10 7.13
CA LEU A 143 5.74 -20.69 8.36
C LEU A 143 6.98 -19.96 8.86
N PHE A 144 7.90 -19.60 7.96
CA PHE A 144 9.09 -18.82 8.29
C PHE A 144 8.71 -17.43 8.82
N THR A 145 7.76 -16.75 8.18
CA THR A 145 7.29 -15.42 8.62
C THR A 145 6.59 -15.50 9.99
N LEU A 146 5.82 -16.54 10.25
CA LEU A 146 5.19 -16.77 11.55
C LEU A 146 6.23 -17.10 12.63
N ALA A 147 7.19 -17.98 12.33
CA ALA A 147 8.24 -18.35 13.28
C ALA A 147 9.09 -17.14 13.67
N THR A 148 9.43 -16.29 12.69
CA THR A 148 10.17 -15.06 12.95
C THR A 148 9.34 -14.01 13.69
N PHE A 149 8.02 -13.94 13.48
CA PHE A 149 7.13 -13.09 14.29
C PHE A 149 7.19 -13.50 15.77
N LEU A 150 6.98 -14.79 16.03
CA LEU A 150 7.01 -15.34 17.38
C LEU A 150 8.39 -15.12 18.02
N LEU A 151 9.48 -15.34 17.28
CA LEU A 151 10.83 -15.03 17.72
C LEU A 151 10.93 -13.59 18.23
N HIS A 152 10.43 -12.60 17.50
CA HIS A 152 10.49 -11.20 17.94
C HIS A 152 9.64 -10.95 19.20
N MET A 153 8.44 -11.50 19.27
CA MET A 153 7.58 -11.35 20.45
C MET A 153 8.24 -11.92 21.70
N PHE A 154 8.82 -13.12 21.61
CA PHE A 154 9.54 -13.75 22.71
C PHE A 154 10.84 -13.01 23.04
N LEU A 155 11.58 -12.59 22.02
CA LEU A 155 12.84 -11.86 22.20
C LEU A 155 12.61 -10.56 22.96
N ILE A 156 11.57 -9.78 22.62
CA ILE A 156 11.26 -8.51 23.31
C ILE A 156 10.72 -8.76 24.72
N ALA A 157 9.87 -9.77 24.88
CA ALA A 157 9.25 -10.09 26.17
C ALA A 157 10.27 -10.61 27.19
N PHE A 158 11.22 -11.43 26.76
CA PHE A 158 12.12 -12.18 27.64
C PHE A 158 13.60 -11.78 27.49
N TRP A 159 13.90 -10.61 26.92
CA TRP A 159 15.28 -10.15 26.74
C TRP A 159 16.05 -10.01 28.06
N CYS A 160 15.36 -9.53 29.11
CA CYS A 160 15.94 -9.27 30.42
C CYS A 160 15.27 -10.12 31.49
N THR A 161 16.05 -10.54 32.49
CA THR A 161 15.57 -11.27 33.67
C THR A 161 15.97 -10.51 34.94
N PRO A 162 15.01 -10.08 35.78
CA PRO A 162 13.56 -10.11 35.59
C PRO A 162 13.09 -9.20 34.42
N VAL A 163 11.89 -9.45 33.88
CA VAL A 163 11.35 -8.68 32.75
C VAL A 163 11.30 -7.17 33.02
N SER A 164 11.07 -6.79 34.29
CA SER A 164 11.07 -5.40 34.75
C SER A 164 12.38 -4.66 34.51
N SER A 165 13.50 -5.38 34.38
CA SER A 165 14.80 -4.80 34.08
C SER A 165 14.83 -4.07 32.74
N ASN A 166 13.93 -4.38 31.80
CA ASN A 166 13.81 -3.67 30.52
C ASN A 166 13.55 -2.16 30.67
N TRP A 167 12.94 -1.75 31.79
CA TRP A 167 12.51 -0.36 32.02
C TRP A 167 12.90 0.20 33.39
N SER A 168 13.62 -0.54 34.21
CA SER A 168 14.15 -0.05 35.48
C SER A 168 15.63 0.32 35.34
N PRO A 169 15.99 1.61 35.18
CA PRO A 169 17.39 2.03 35.13
C PRO A 169 18.02 1.88 36.54
N PRO A 170 19.00 0.99 36.74
CA PRO A 170 19.68 0.88 38.03
C PRO A 170 20.62 2.08 38.25
N PRO A 171 20.78 2.58 39.48
CA PRO A 171 21.74 3.63 39.78
C PRO A 171 23.17 3.10 39.57
N GLY A 172 23.84 3.57 38.50
CA GLY A 172 25.26 3.28 38.24
C GLY A 172 25.55 2.04 37.37
N GLU A 173 24.56 1.25 37.01
CA GLU A 173 24.72 0.04 36.17
C GLU A 173 24.21 0.23 34.72
N HIS A 174 24.60 -0.68 33.83
CA HIS A 174 24.10 -0.70 32.45
C HIS A 174 22.63 -1.14 32.42
N LEU A 175 21.74 -0.29 31.90
CA LEU A 175 20.34 -0.63 31.64
C LEU A 175 20.25 -1.86 30.70
N CYS A 176 19.70 -2.97 31.20
CA CYS A 176 19.27 -4.06 30.34
C CYS A 176 18.01 -3.62 29.58
N SER A 177 18.04 -3.60 28.25
CA SER A 177 16.87 -3.21 27.47
C SER A 177 16.87 -3.90 26.11
N ALA A 178 15.75 -4.55 25.76
CA ALA A 178 15.55 -5.08 24.42
C ALA A 178 15.67 -4.01 23.33
N VAL A 179 15.31 -2.75 23.66
CA VAL A 179 15.32 -1.59 22.74
C VAL A 179 16.76 -1.19 22.38
N HIS A 180 17.66 -1.23 23.37
CA HIS A 180 19.00 -0.65 23.26
C HIS A 180 20.13 -1.69 23.19
N SER A 181 19.81 -2.97 23.47
CA SER A 181 20.78 -4.04 23.37
C SER A 181 21.13 -4.27 21.91
N ILE A 182 22.42 -4.15 21.60
CA ILE A 182 22.89 -4.35 20.24
C ILE A 182 22.64 -5.77 19.75
N SER A 183 22.75 -6.78 20.63
CA SER A 183 22.50 -8.17 20.25
C SER A 183 21.04 -8.40 19.88
N SER A 184 20.09 -7.84 20.66
CA SER A 184 18.65 -7.88 20.37
C SER A 184 18.35 -7.29 18.99
N VAL A 185 18.88 -6.09 18.75
CA VAL A 185 18.66 -5.34 17.53
C VAL A 185 19.31 -6.04 16.34
N THR A 186 20.48 -6.66 16.54
CA THR A 186 21.17 -7.45 15.52
C THR A 186 20.28 -8.61 15.06
N ILE A 187 19.83 -9.45 16.00
CA ILE A 187 18.96 -10.60 15.71
C ILE A 187 17.71 -10.13 14.99
N SER A 188 17.09 -9.06 15.48
CA SER A 188 15.84 -8.54 14.92
C SER A 188 16.03 -8.00 13.50
N THR A 189 17.10 -7.24 13.26
CA THR A 189 17.40 -6.65 11.95
C THR A 189 17.69 -7.72 10.91
N PHE A 190 18.56 -8.69 11.23
CA PHE A 190 18.89 -9.78 10.31
C PHE A 190 17.66 -10.62 9.98
N THR A 191 16.86 -10.97 10.98
CA THR A 191 15.65 -11.77 10.78
C THR A 191 14.62 -11.02 9.94
N ASN A 192 14.43 -9.72 10.19
CA ASN A 192 13.53 -8.89 9.43
C ASN A 192 13.94 -8.79 7.94
N ILE A 193 15.23 -8.50 7.67
CA ILE A 193 15.75 -8.47 6.31
C ILE A 193 15.63 -9.85 5.63
N ALA A 194 15.93 -10.94 6.35
CA ALA A 194 15.78 -12.28 5.82
C ALA A 194 14.32 -12.57 5.39
N THR A 195 13.34 -12.17 6.20
CA THR A 195 11.92 -12.31 5.82
C THR A 195 11.54 -11.46 4.60
N ASP A 196 12.08 -10.24 4.47
CA ASP A 196 11.86 -9.42 3.27
C ASP A 196 12.40 -10.09 2.01
N LEU A 197 13.64 -10.61 2.07
CA LEU A 197 14.25 -11.31 0.94
C LEU A 197 13.46 -12.55 0.53
N VAL A 198 12.99 -13.34 1.50
CA VAL A 198 12.14 -14.51 1.24
C VAL A 198 10.85 -14.10 0.52
N ILE A 199 10.14 -13.08 1.03
CA ILE A 199 8.87 -12.63 0.44
C ILE A 199 9.07 -12.03 -0.95
N LEU A 200 10.11 -11.22 -1.14
CA LEU A 200 10.45 -10.60 -2.43
C LEU A 200 10.93 -11.63 -3.47
N SER A 201 11.48 -12.77 -3.06
CA SER A 201 11.90 -13.83 -3.98
C SER A 201 10.73 -14.53 -4.68
N ILE A 202 9.57 -14.65 -4.02
CA ILE A 202 8.36 -15.33 -4.52
C ILE A 202 7.91 -14.77 -5.88
N PRO A 203 7.67 -13.45 -6.02
CA PRO A 203 7.32 -12.89 -7.31
C PRO A 203 8.45 -13.04 -8.33
N ILE A 204 9.73 -12.85 -7.95
CA ILE A 204 10.90 -12.92 -8.85
C ILE A 204 10.95 -14.26 -9.60
N SER A 205 10.86 -15.38 -8.88
CA SER A 205 10.82 -16.71 -9.49
C SER A 205 9.62 -16.88 -10.44
N THR A 206 8.50 -16.25 -10.12
CA THR A 206 7.27 -16.28 -10.93
C THR A 206 7.44 -15.52 -12.25
N ILE A 207 8.21 -14.42 -12.28
CA ILE A 207 8.45 -13.62 -13.48
C ILE A 207 9.45 -14.29 -14.42
N LEU A 208 10.52 -14.90 -13.89
CA LEU A 208 11.52 -15.57 -14.73
C LEU A 208 10.89 -16.69 -15.58
N ALA A 209 9.77 -17.25 -15.12
CA ALA A 209 9.01 -18.26 -15.82
C ALA A 209 7.88 -17.72 -16.73
N THR A 210 7.64 -16.40 -16.85
CA THR A 210 6.50 -15.86 -17.62
C THR A 210 6.79 -14.53 -18.34
N ARG A 211 6.35 -14.40 -19.59
CA ARG A 211 6.45 -13.14 -20.35
C ARG A 211 5.44 -12.11 -19.83
N LEU A 212 5.89 -11.25 -18.92
CA LEU A 212 5.09 -10.12 -18.40
C LEU A 212 5.09 -8.89 -19.33
N GLY A 213 3.94 -8.22 -19.41
CA GLY A 213 3.79 -6.95 -20.13
C GLY A 213 4.48 -5.77 -19.45
N ARG A 214 4.70 -4.67 -20.19
CA ARG A 214 5.43 -3.47 -19.69
C ARG A 214 4.87 -2.93 -18.38
N THR A 215 3.55 -2.84 -18.26
CA THR A 215 2.90 -2.35 -17.04
C THR A 215 3.19 -3.28 -15.87
N GLU A 216 3.17 -4.61 -16.05
CA GLU A 216 3.40 -5.62 -14.99
C GLU A 216 4.81 -5.52 -14.44
N ARG A 217 5.80 -5.34 -15.33
CA ARG A 217 7.19 -5.09 -14.94
C ARG A 217 7.33 -3.81 -14.11
N ALA A 218 6.65 -2.73 -14.48
CA ALA A 218 6.70 -1.46 -13.74
C ALA A 218 6.15 -1.56 -12.30
N GLY A 219 4.98 -2.20 -12.12
CA GLY A 219 4.41 -2.39 -10.78
C GLY A 219 5.30 -3.25 -9.88
N LEU A 220 6.01 -4.20 -10.49
CA LEU A 220 6.89 -5.09 -9.77
C LEU A 220 8.24 -4.46 -9.42
N ALA A 221 8.79 -3.64 -10.33
CA ALA A 221 9.93 -2.79 -10.03
C ALA A 221 9.65 -1.85 -8.85
N PHE A 222 8.42 -1.33 -8.73
CA PHE A 222 8.02 -0.55 -7.58
C PHE A 222 7.97 -1.39 -6.30
N VAL A 223 7.38 -2.59 -6.30
CA VAL A 223 7.38 -3.47 -5.10
C VAL A 223 8.82 -3.74 -4.65
N PHE A 224 9.72 -4.02 -5.59
CA PHE A 224 11.14 -4.19 -5.30
C PHE A 224 11.79 -2.92 -4.73
N LEU A 225 11.46 -1.75 -5.28
CA LEU A 225 11.91 -0.46 -4.76
C LEU A 225 11.47 -0.26 -3.31
N MET A 226 10.18 -0.45 -3.00
CA MET A 226 9.69 -0.30 -1.63
C MET A 226 10.31 -1.32 -0.67
N GLY A 227 10.50 -2.56 -1.12
CA GLY A 227 11.23 -3.58 -0.37
C GLY A 227 12.67 -3.18 -0.10
N SER A 228 13.36 -2.59 -1.08
CA SER A 228 14.72 -2.07 -0.90
C SER A 228 14.78 -0.91 0.11
N VAL A 229 13.79 -0.01 0.08
CA VAL A 229 13.66 1.09 1.06
C VAL A 229 13.47 0.53 2.47
N SER A 230 12.64 -0.50 2.63
CA SER A 230 12.45 -1.20 3.91
C SER A 230 13.76 -1.77 4.46
N VAL A 231 14.53 -2.47 3.63
CA VAL A 231 15.83 -3.04 4.01
C VAL A 231 16.84 -1.95 4.37
N ILE A 232 16.90 -0.87 3.58
CA ILE A 232 17.78 0.28 3.87
C ILE A 232 17.40 0.93 5.21
N ALA A 233 16.10 1.12 5.47
CA ALA A 233 15.61 1.67 6.73
C ALA A 233 16.02 0.81 7.94
N ALA A 234 15.87 -0.52 7.83
CA ALA A 234 16.31 -1.46 8.85
C ALA A 234 17.82 -1.40 9.12
N LEU A 235 18.63 -1.28 8.06
CA LEU A 235 20.08 -1.15 8.17
C LEU A 235 20.50 0.17 8.81
N ILE A 236 19.88 1.28 8.45
CA ILE A 236 20.18 2.58 9.05
C ILE A 236 19.83 2.56 10.54
N ARG A 237 18.68 1.98 10.92
CA ARG A 237 18.29 1.77 12.32
C ARG A 237 19.36 0.99 13.09
N PHE A 238 19.88 -0.09 12.49
CA PHE A 238 20.95 -0.89 13.08
C PHE A 238 22.27 -0.12 13.24
N ILE A 239 22.69 0.61 12.20
CA ILE A 239 23.93 1.40 12.22
C ILE A 239 23.84 2.52 13.25
N CYS A 240 22.71 3.24 13.31
CA CYS A 240 22.48 4.24 14.35
C CYS A 240 22.65 3.63 15.74
N LEU A 241 22.01 2.49 16.01
CA LEU A 241 22.14 1.79 17.30
C LEU A 241 23.57 1.33 17.62
N LYS A 242 24.35 0.91 16.63
CA LYS A 242 25.78 0.60 16.79
C LYS A 242 26.61 1.81 17.19
N LEU A 243 26.42 2.95 16.51
CA LEU A 243 27.21 4.17 16.73
C LEU A 243 26.93 4.81 18.10
N ILE A 244 25.73 4.61 18.65
CA ILE A 244 25.33 5.17 19.95
C ILE A 244 25.96 4.44 21.13
N GLN A 245 26.42 3.19 20.98
CA GLN A 245 27.05 2.45 22.09
C GLN A 245 28.25 3.20 22.70
N SER A 246 28.87 4.09 21.93
CA SER A 246 30.02 4.92 22.31
C SER A 246 29.69 6.38 22.68
N SER A 247 28.42 6.80 22.78
CA SER A 247 28.06 8.23 23.01
C SER A 247 26.84 8.43 23.95
N PRO A 248 26.66 9.63 24.57
CA PRO A 248 25.61 9.88 25.56
C PRO A 248 24.19 9.66 24.99
N LYS A 249 23.41 8.86 25.72
CA LYS A 249 22.19 8.14 25.29
C LYS A 249 20.93 9.00 25.09
N ALA A 250 21.03 10.32 24.99
CA ALA A 250 19.86 11.22 25.10
C ALA A 250 19.30 11.77 23.77
N SER A 251 20.08 11.83 22.68
CA SER A 251 19.69 12.59 21.47
C SER A 251 19.09 11.75 20.32
N ILE A 252 19.34 10.43 20.31
CA ILE A 252 19.29 9.65 19.05
C ILE A 252 18.05 8.73 18.93
N THR A 253 17.18 8.69 19.95
CA THR A 253 15.91 7.93 19.90
C THR A 253 15.00 8.34 18.74
N HIS A 254 15.07 9.61 18.31
CA HIS A 254 14.21 10.13 17.24
C HIS A 254 14.53 9.55 15.87
N THR A 255 15.81 9.40 15.53
CA THR A 255 16.21 8.86 14.24
C THR A 255 15.76 7.40 14.09
N ILE A 256 15.88 6.61 15.16
CA ILE A 256 15.42 5.21 15.19
C ILE A 256 13.91 5.12 14.97
N ASP A 257 13.13 5.95 15.66
CA ASP A 257 11.67 5.99 15.56
C ASP A 257 11.22 6.39 14.13
N VAL A 258 11.89 7.37 13.50
CA VAL A 258 11.58 7.79 12.11
C VAL A 258 11.88 6.69 11.11
N TRP A 259 13.03 6.02 11.19
CA TRP A 259 13.35 4.94 10.25
C TRP A 259 12.43 3.73 10.41
N ALA A 260 12.00 3.41 11.63
CA ALA A 260 10.98 2.39 11.87
C ALA A 260 9.64 2.78 11.22
N LEU A 261 9.25 4.06 11.27
CA LEU A 261 8.04 4.53 10.61
C LEU A 261 8.15 4.47 9.09
N VAL A 262 9.28 4.89 8.52
CA VAL A 262 9.55 4.77 7.07
C VAL A 262 9.44 3.32 6.62
N GLU A 263 9.94 2.38 7.43
CA GLU A 263 9.85 0.95 7.18
C GLU A 263 8.39 0.44 7.18
N ILE A 264 7.60 0.86 8.17
CA ILE A 264 6.17 0.51 8.26
C ILE A 264 5.39 1.06 7.06
N VAL A 265 5.56 2.35 6.76
CA VAL A 265 4.84 3.02 5.67
C VAL A 265 5.24 2.45 4.32
N SER A 266 6.54 2.23 4.09
CA SER A 266 7.00 1.60 2.84
C SER A 266 6.44 0.19 2.65
N SER A 267 6.35 -0.59 3.73
CA SER A 267 5.75 -1.93 3.71
C SER A 267 4.25 -1.90 3.39
N ILE A 268 3.48 -0.99 4.01
CA ILE A 268 2.04 -0.82 3.73
C ILE A 268 1.81 -0.40 2.28
N LEU A 269 2.59 0.58 1.80
CA LEU A 269 2.53 1.04 0.42
C LEU A 269 2.80 -0.12 -0.54
N ALA A 270 3.84 -0.91 -0.28
CA ALA A 270 4.20 -2.06 -1.08
C ALA A 270 3.04 -3.06 -1.19
N VAL A 271 2.36 -3.38 -0.09
CA VAL A 271 1.19 -4.29 -0.09
C VAL A 271 0.02 -3.73 -0.90
N CYS A 272 -0.18 -2.41 -0.90
CA CYS A 272 -1.33 -1.79 -1.54
C CYS A 272 -1.21 -1.73 -3.08
N LEU A 273 0.00 -1.80 -3.64
CA LEU A 273 0.25 -1.61 -5.07
C LEU A 273 -0.51 -2.53 -6.02
N PRO A 274 -0.64 -3.85 -5.78
CA PRO A 274 -1.37 -4.71 -6.71
C PRO A 274 -2.82 -4.24 -6.88
N SER A 275 -3.41 -3.64 -5.85
CA SER A 275 -4.76 -3.08 -5.90
C SER A 275 -4.79 -1.71 -6.59
N LEU A 276 -3.80 -0.84 -6.32
CA LEU A 276 -3.67 0.46 -7.00
C LEU A 276 -3.41 0.31 -8.50
N ARG A 277 -2.70 -0.73 -8.91
CA ARG A 277 -2.51 -1.06 -10.33
C ARG A 277 -3.84 -1.30 -11.05
N MET A 278 -4.74 -2.05 -10.42
CA MET A 278 -6.06 -2.34 -10.98
C MET A 278 -6.88 -1.05 -11.14
N PHE A 279 -6.72 -0.10 -10.21
CA PHE A 279 -7.30 1.24 -10.31
C PHE A 279 -6.77 2.03 -11.49
N ALA A 280 -5.45 2.15 -11.60
CA ALA A 280 -4.80 2.94 -12.65
C ALA A 280 -5.17 2.43 -14.05
N ARG A 281 -5.32 1.11 -14.21
CA ARG A 281 -5.82 0.50 -15.46
C ARG A 281 -7.28 0.86 -15.76
N ARG A 282 -8.16 0.89 -14.76
CA ARG A 282 -9.58 1.22 -14.96
C ARG A 282 -9.83 2.69 -15.26
N HIS A 283 -9.06 3.58 -14.64
CA HIS A 283 -9.19 5.03 -14.81
C HIS A 283 -8.26 5.62 -15.89
N GLY A 284 -7.54 4.79 -16.64
CA GLY A 284 -6.68 5.25 -17.74
C GLY A 284 -5.44 6.04 -17.30
N LEU A 285 -5.10 6.01 -16.01
CA LEU A 285 -3.97 6.75 -15.42
C LEU A 285 -2.61 6.07 -15.65
N GLY A 286 -2.59 4.87 -16.24
CA GLY A 286 -1.38 4.06 -16.45
C GLY A 286 -1.09 3.73 -17.91
N GLY A 287 -0.58 4.71 -18.68
CA GLY A 287 -0.01 4.52 -20.02
C GLY A 287 -0.80 5.18 -21.16
N GLU A 288 -0.08 5.56 -22.23
CA GLU A 288 -0.38 6.34 -23.46
C GLU A 288 -1.83 6.38 -23.99
N ASN A 289 -2.68 5.42 -23.62
CA ASN A 289 -4.10 5.38 -23.99
C ASN A 289 -4.99 6.30 -23.13
N GLY A 290 -4.51 6.79 -21.98
CA GLY A 290 -5.23 7.79 -21.16
C GLY A 290 -5.33 9.15 -21.85
N ALA A 291 -4.27 9.57 -22.54
CA ALA A 291 -4.26 10.79 -23.36
C ALA A 291 -5.16 10.64 -24.59
N ALA A 292 -5.16 9.46 -25.24
CA ALA A 292 -6.07 9.17 -26.34
C ALA A 292 -7.54 9.17 -25.91
N LYS A 293 -7.86 8.73 -24.68
CA LYS A 293 -9.24 8.72 -24.17
C LYS A 293 -9.74 10.12 -23.80
N LEU A 294 -8.87 10.97 -23.25
CA LEU A 294 -9.19 12.39 -23.00
C LEU A 294 -9.33 13.21 -24.30
N VAL A 295 -8.56 12.90 -25.34
CA VAL A 295 -8.69 13.52 -26.67
C VAL A 295 -9.88 12.96 -27.45
N SER A 296 -10.23 11.68 -27.28
CA SER A 296 -11.44 11.05 -27.86
C SER A 296 -12.72 11.58 -27.22
N ASP A 297 -12.75 11.83 -25.91
CA ASP A 297 -13.92 12.42 -25.25
C ASP A 297 -14.07 13.92 -25.58
N ALA A 298 -12.97 14.64 -25.85
CA ALA A 298 -13.01 16.02 -26.33
C ALA A 298 -13.39 16.15 -27.82
N SER A 299 -13.14 15.11 -28.65
CA SER A 299 -13.49 15.10 -30.08
C SER A 299 -14.82 14.38 -30.39
N GLY A 300 -15.34 13.58 -29.47
CA GLY A 300 -16.61 12.86 -29.59
C GLY A 300 -17.87 13.73 -29.56
N HIS A 301 -17.77 14.98 -29.08
CA HIS A 301 -18.91 15.91 -29.05
C HIS A 301 -19.16 16.65 -30.39
N SER A 302 -18.20 16.60 -31.33
CA SER A 302 -18.32 17.23 -32.66
C SER A 302 -18.77 16.25 -33.76
N GLY A 303 -18.40 14.96 -33.65
CA GLY A 303 -18.75 13.93 -34.64
C GLY A 303 -20.19 13.42 -34.56
N SER A 304 -20.80 13.46 -33.37
CA SER A 304 -22.16 12.92 -33.14
C SER A 304 -23.25 13.75 -33.85
N GLN A 305 -23.12 15.07 -33.89
CA GLN A 305 -24.11 15.93 -34.56
C GLN A 305 -24.06 15.82 -36.09
N ARG A 306 -22.87 15.64 -36.67
CA ARG A 306 -22.70 15.55 -38.12
C ARG A 306 -23.16 14.19 -38.68
N SER A 307 -22.97 13.11 -37.93
CA SER A 307 -23.43 11.77 -38.33
C SER A 307 -24.96 11.61 -38.15
N ALA A 308 -25.56 12.24 -37.13
CA ALA A 308 -27.02 12.30 -36.99
C ALA A 308 -27.68 13.18 -38.06
N ALA A 309 -27.05 14.29 -38.47
CA ALA A 309 -27.56 15.13 -39.55
C ALA A 309 -27.44 14.44 -40.93
N LEU A 310 -26.34 13.75 -41.21
CA LEU A 310 -26.18 12.97 -42.45
C LEU A 310 -27.15 11.79 -42.53
N ALA A 311 -27.36 11.06 -41.44
CA ALA A 311 -28.36 9.99 -41.40
C ALA A 311 -29.79 10.53 -41.59
N ARG A 312 -30.11 11.72 -41.07
CA ARG A 312 -31.43 12.36 -41.24
C ARG A 312 -31.66 12.79 -42.70
N VAL A 313 -30.64 13.34 -43.37
CA VAL A 313 -30.71 13.72 -44.80
C VAL A 313 -30.82 12.49 -45.71
N GLU A 314 -30.16 11.38 -45.37
CA GLU A 314 -30.24 10.13 -46.14
C GLU A 314 -31.59 9.41 -45.94
N THR A 315 -32.19 9.52 -44.75
CA THR A 315 -33.55 9.02 -44.50
C THR A 315 -34.60 9.85 -45.24
N GLU A 316 -34.45 11.18 -45.30
CA GLU A 316 -35.38 12.08 -46.00
C GLU A 316 -35.35 11.88 -47.52
N LYS A 317 -34.15 11.66 -48.11
CA LYS A 317 -34.02 11.28 -49.53
C LYS A 317 -34.61 9.92 -49.85
N THR A 318 -34.53 8.95 -48.94
CA THR A 318 -35.09 7.62 -49.16
C THR A 318 -36.63 7.67 -49.15
N ILE A 319 -37.23 8.49 -48.28
CA ILE A 319 -38.68 8.69 -48.21
C ILE A 319 -39.22 9.44 -49.45
N GLU A 320 -38.50 10.43 -49.99
CA GLU A 320 -38.90 11.11 -51.24
C GLU A 320 -38.89 10.16 -52.45
N VAL A 321 -37.91 9.28 -52.55
CA VAL A 321 -37.83 8.28 -53.65
C VAL A 321 -38.93 7.22 -53.52
N GLU A 322 -39.28 6.83 -52.29
CA GLU A 322 -40.33 5.83 -52.06
C GLU A 322 -41.73 6.39 -52.33
N CYS A 323 -42.01 7.64 -51.95
CA CYS A 323 -43.25 8.37 -52.30
C CYS A 323 -43.40 8.60 -53.80
N ALA A 324 -42.33 8.98 -54.52
CA ALA A 324 -42.37 9.14 -55.98
C ALA A 324 -42.67 7.82 -56.71
N SER A 325 -42.15 6.70 -56.20
CA SER A 325 -42.41 5.36 -56.77
C SER A 325 -43.82 4.83 -56.50
N GLN A 326 -44.54 5.43 -55.55
CA GLN A 326 -45.89 5.04 -55.16
C GLN A 326 -46.93 5.82 -55.98
N ASP A 327 -46.66 7.09 -56.29
CA ASP A 327 -47.48 7.93 -57.17
C ASP A 327 -47.48 7.41 -58.62
N GLU A 328 -46.35 6.92 -59.14
CA GLU A 328 -46.30 6.26 -60.46
C GLU A 328 -47.08 4.93 -60.50
N ARG A 329 -47.11 4.19 -59.38
CA ARG A 329 -47.85 2.92 -59.27
C ARG A 329 -49.36 3.12 -59.16
N ASP A 330 -49.80 4.17 -58.48
CA ASP A 330 -51.23 4.50 -58.39
C ASP A 330 -51.74 5.21 -59.65
N GLY A 331 -50.91 6.01 -60.33
CA GLY A 331 -51.21 6.55 -61.67
C GLY A 331 -51.42 5.44 -62.71
N GLY A 332 -50.55 4.41 -62.72
CA GLY A 332 -50.67 3.27 -63.62
C GLY A 332 -51.90 2.38 -63.35
N ARG A 333 -52.34 2.26 -62.09
CA ARG A 333 -53.58 1.53 -61.74
C ARG A 333 -54.86 2.29 -62.10
N ARG A 334 -54.83 3.61 -62.09
CA ARG A 334 -55.97 4.46 -62.47
C ARG A 334 -56.19 4.46 -63.98
N ALA A 335 -55.12 4.51 -64.78
CA ALA A 335 -55.19 4.40 -66.25
C ALA A 335 -55.69 3.02 -66.72
N ARG A 336 -55.38 1.95 -65.97
CA ARG A 336 -55.85 0.58 -66.30
C ARG A 336 -57.33 0.34 -65.97
N ARG A 337 -57.92 1.10 -65.04
CA ARG A 337 -59.36 1.01 -64.71
C ARG A 337 -60.25 1.75 -65.70
N GLU A 338 -59.73 2.75 -66.42
CA GLU A 338 -60.48 3.45 -67.49
C GLU A 338 -60.50 2.65 -68.82
N SER A 339 -59.56 1.74 -69.03
CA SER A 339 -59.51 0.88 -70.23
C SER A 339 -60.46 -0.33 -70.20
N ASP A 340 -60.93 -0.76 -69.03
CA ASP A 340 -61.85 -1.92 -68.86
C ASP A 340 -63.33 -1.51 -68.87
N GLY A 341 -63.65 -0.24 -69.15
CA GLY A 341 -65.00 0.32 -69.13
C GLY A 341 -65.72 0.40 -70.48
N HIS A 342 -65.17 -0.17 -71.56
CA HIS A 342 -65.75 -0.01 -72.91
C HIS A 342 -65.59 -1.26 -73.78
N VAL A 343 -66.38 -2.31 -73.52
CA VAL A 343 -66.83 -3.27 -74.54
C VAL A 343 -68.25 -3.74 -74.20
N ASP A 344 -69.20 -3.00 -74.76
CA ASP A 344 -70.42 -3.39 -75.47
C ASP A 344 -71.37 -4.46 -74.92
N GLU A 345 -72.54 -3.91 -74.60
CA GLU A 345 -73.85 -4.48 -74.37
C GLU A 345 -74.64 -4.43 -75.71
N TRP A 346 -75.54 -5.40 -75.94
CA TRP A 346 -76.64 -5.48 -76.94
C TRP A 346 -76.45 -6.28 -78.26
N VAL A 347 -77.35 -7.28 -78.35
CA VAL A 347 -78.09 -7.90 -79.48
C VAL A 347 -78.00 -7.21 -80.84
#